data_AF-A0A8E2JJ84-F1
#
_entry.id   AF-A0A8E2JJ84-F1
#
_cell.length_a   1.000
_cell.length_b   1.000
_cell.length_c   1.000
_cell.angle_alpha   90.00
_cell.angle_beta   90.00
_cell.angle_gamma   90.00
#
_symmetry.space_group_name_H-M   'P 1'
#
loop_
_entity.id
_entity.type
_entity.pdbx_description
1 polymer ?
#
loop_
_entity_poly.entity_id
_entity_poly.type
_entity_poly.pdbx_seq_one_letter_code
_entity_poly.pdbx_strand_id
1 'polypeptide(L)'
;MFSFLWPRAFHSSQPPPLKDDPTGGPSPTGSDHYHCLSNPDLYQGPIDVTPTDMPELFDILLSDINEKVLHDEISTKLGSAYLSETPHLTSPHATVDGILFGKHNRVLFPLVVRFPRQSHSYVIHFLYDSGSPFTYLSKEACDKLFGTSPVPAEFSMQINGKEIKVNPPNASSHFEHVNLLGADFGATFRIMVIINYDNNTASMRFPSVYGSE
;
A
#
# COMPACT_ATOMS: atom_id res chain seq x y z
N MET A 1 -1.44 -1.08 57.68
CA MET A 1 -0.16 -1.68 57.24
C MET A 1 -0.37 -2.23 55.84
N PHE A 2 0.06 -1.51 54.82
CA PHE A 2 0.06 -2.00 53.43
C PHE A 2 1.47 -1.80 52.86
N SER A 3 2.11 -2.91 52.53
CA SER A 3 3.46 -3.01 52.01
C SER A 3 3.48 -2.66 50.52
N PHE A 4 4.32 -1.69 50.16
CA PHE A 4 4.71 -1.43 48.78
C PHE A 4 5.74 -2.46 48.33
N LEU A 5 5.44 -3.20 47.26
CA LEU A 5 6.40 -4.05 46.55
C LEU A 5 6.95 -3.27 45.35
N TRP A 6 8.24 -2.97 45.39
CA TRP A 6 9.02 -2.43 44.26
C TRP A 6 9.47 -3.59 43.36
N PRO A 7 9.38 -3.50 42.02
CA PRO A 7 10.02 -4.47 41.15
C PRO A 7 11.53 -4.22 41.06
N ARG A 8 12.28 -5.32 41.14
CA ARG A 8 13.73 -5.42 41.05
C ARG A 8 14.27 -4.82 39.74
N ALA A 9 15.36 -4.06 39.86
CA ALA A 9 16.20 -3.67 38.75
C ALA A 9 16.79 -4.90 38.05
N PHE A 10 16.61 -4.99 36.74
CA PHE A 10 17.32 -5.94 35.90
C PHE A 10 18.75 -5.41 35.68
N HIS A 11 19.74 -6.10 36.26
CA HIS A 11 21.14 -5.94 35.87
C HIS A 11 21.33 -6.54 34.47
N SER A 12 21.47 -5.69 33.46
CA SER A 12 21.98 -6.09 32.15
C SER A 12 23.45 -6.48 32.31
N SER A 13 23.75 -7.76 32.16
CA SER A 13 25.12 -8.28 32.13
C SER A 13 25.64 -8.07 30.72
N GLN A 14 26.65 -7.22 30.53
CA GLN A 14 27.34 -7.13 29.24
C GLN A 14 28.00 -8.49 28.92
N PRO A 15 27.97 -8.96 27.66
CA PRO A 15 28.77 -10.11 27.26
C PRO A 15 30.26 -9.76 27.32
N PRO A 16 31.13 -10.73 27.64
CA PRO A 16 32.56 -10.50 27.69
C PRO A 16 33.12 -10.19 26.28
N PRO A 17 34.20 -9.39 26.18
CA PRO A 17 34.83 -9.09 24.90
C PRO A 17 35.43 -10.36 24.30
N LEU A 18 35.25 -10.53 22.99
CA LEU A 18 35.92 -11.59 22.24
C LEU A 18 37.44 -11.43 22.36
N LYS A 19 38.12 -12.54 22.67
CA LYS A 19 39.57 -12.63 22.64
C LYS A 19 40.03 -12.69 21.19
N ASP A 20 41.02 -11.87 20.86
CA ASP A 20 41.70 -11.88 19.57
C ASP A 20 42.41 -13.24 19.35
N ASP A 21 42.11 -13.87 18.21
CA ASP A 21 42.73 -15.12 17.76
C ASP A 21 44.07 -14.79 17.05
N PRO A 22 45.22 -15.32 17.48
CA PRO A 22 46.51 -15.00 16.90
C PRO A 22 46.80 -15.93 15.72
N THR A 23 46.09 -15.75 14.61
CA THR A 23 46.53 -16.27 13.32
C THR A 23 46.39 -15.18 12.27
N GLY A 24 47.54 -14.65 11.85
CA GLY A 24 47.65 -13.56 10.90
C GLY A 24 46.98 -13.86 9.56
N GLY A 25 46.13 -12.92 9.15
CA GLY A 25 45.65 -12.72 7.78
C GLY A 25 45.72 -11.21 7.47
N PRO A 26 45.93 -10.82 6.20
CA PRO A 26 46.34 -9.47 5.86
C PRO A 26 45.22 -8.45 6.10
N SER A 27 45.60 -7.30 6.66
CA SER A 27 44.75 -6.12 6.80
C SER A 27 44.25 -5.62 5.44
N PRO A 28 42.94 -5.36 5.28
CA PRO A 28 42.45 -4.47 4.24
C PRO A 28 42.25 -3.08 4.84
N THR A 29 43.26 -2.22 4.69
CA THR A 29 43.02 -0.78 4.63
C THR A 29 42.45 -0.47 3.25
N GLY A 30 41.15 -0.26 3.14
CA GLY A 30 40.51 0.11 1.88
C GLY A 30 39.09 0.58 2.13
N SER A 31 38.79 1.80 1.72
CA SER A 31 37.46 2.38 1.76
C SER A 31 36.51 1.60 0.85
N ASP A 32 35.57 0.87 1.44
CA ASP A 32 34.47 0.28 0.68
C ASP A 32 33.45 1.38 0.38
N HIS A 33 33.77 2.17 -0.64
CA HIS A 33 32.76 2.84 -1.44
C HIS A 33 31.86 1.76 -2.04
N TYR A 34 30.61 1.67 -1.57
CA TYR A 34 29.57 0.96 -2.29
C TYR A 34 29.30 1.69 -3.61
N HIS A 35 30.14 1.44 -4.61
CA HIS A 35 29.75 1.65 -5.99
C HIS A 35 28.66 0.63 -6.27
N CYS A 36 27.41 1.07 -6.20
CA CYS A 36 26.30 0.39 -6.82
C CYS A 36 26.59 0.42 -8.33
N LEU A 37 27.32 -0.60 -8.80
CA LEU A 37 27.50 -0.85 -10.22
C LEU A 37 26.10 -1.11 -10.77
N SER A 38 25.58 -0.13 -11.50
CA SER A 38 24.42 -0.28 -12.36
C SER A 38 24.79 -1.36 -13.37
N ASN A 39 24.34 -2.59 -13.11
CA ASN A 39 24.52 -3.69 -14.03
C ASN A 39 23.51 -3.51 -15.17
N PRO A 40 23.93 -3.21 -16.41
CA PRO A 40 23.02 -3.04 -17.54
C PRO A 40 22.34 -4.35 -17.96
N ASP A 41 22.75 -5.48 -17.38
CA ASP A 41 22.20 -6.82 -17.64
C ASP A 41 21.11 -7.23 -16.62
N LEU A 42 20.27 -6.27 -16.20
CA LEU A 42 18.99 -6.62 -15.58
C LEU A 42 18.19 -7.42 -16.61
N TYR A 43 17.98 -8.70 -16.31
CA TYR A 43 17.21 -9.66 -17.10
C TYR A 43 15.96 -9.01 -17.71
N GLN A 44 16.00 -8.73 -19.02
CA GLN A 44 14.82 -8.50 -19.85
C GLN A 44 14.17 -9.85 -20.09
N GLY A 45 13.61 -10.45 -19.04
CA GLY A 45 12.75 -11.62 -19.19
C GLY A 45 11.71 -11.38 -20.28
N PRO A 46 11.15 -12.44 -20.90
CA PRO A 46 10.16 -12.28 -21.95
C PRO A 46 9.16 -11.22 -21.48
N ILE A 47 9.10 -10.11 -22.24
CA ILE A 47 8.17 -9.01 -21.97
C ILE A 47 6.83 -9.69 -21.81
N ASP A 48 6.26 -9.59 -20.62
CA ASP A 48 4.93 -10.10 -20.40
C ASP A 48 4.02 -9.39 -21.40
N VAL A 49 3.57 -10.13 -22.41
CA VAL A 49 2.80 -9.59 -23.54
C VAL A 49 1.35 -9.31 -23.15
N THR A 50 0.98 -9.55 -21.89
CA THR A 50 -0.27 -9.05 -21.33
C THR A 50 -0.17 -7.57 -20.95
N PRO A 51 -1.23 -6.79 -21.24
CA PRO A 51 -1.01 -5.60 -22.04
C PRO A 51 -0.97 -4.39 -21.14
N THR A 52 0.02 -3.54 -21.38
CA THR A 52 0.12 -2.19 -20.81
C THR A 52 -1.15 -1.36 -21.08
N ASP A 53 -2.06 -1.83 -21.94
CA ASP A 53 -3.28 -1.16 -22.37
C ASP A 53 -4.58 -2.02 -22.28
N MET A 54 -4.59 -3.21 -21.66
CA MET A 54 -5.80 -4.06 -21.54
C MET A 54 -6.10 -4.44 -20.08
N PRO A 55 -6.65 -3.52 -19.27
CA PRO A 55 -6.98 -3.75 -17.86
C PRO A 55 -7.97 -4.90 -17.64
N GLU A 56 -8.77 -5.27 -18.63
CA GLU A 56 -9.78 -6.33 -18.57
C GLU A 56 -9.23 -7.76 -18.52
N LEU A 57 -7.95 -7.94 -18.87
CA LEU A 57 -7.28 -9.25 -18.85
C LEU A 57 -6.57 -9.55 -17.53
N PHE A 58 -6.37 -8.52 -16.69
CA PHE A 58 -5.75 -8.70 -15.38
C PHE A 58 -6.73 -9.40 -14.45
N ASP A 59 -6.26 -10.47 -13.80
CA ASP A 59 -7.06 -11.21 -12.84
C ASP A 59 -6.18 -11.85 -11.77
N ILE A 60 -6.62 -11.73 -10.52
CA ILE A 60 -5.94 -12.27 -9.35
C ILE A 60 -6.96 -12.93 -8.42
N LEU A 61 -6.60 -14.11 -7.89
CA LEU A 61 -7.45 -14.84 -6.97
C LEU A 61 -7.34 -14.25 -5.55
N LEU A 62 -8.37 -13.53 -5.11
CA LEU A 62 -8.51 -13.01 -3.75
C LEU A 62 -9.67 -13.70 -3.03
N SER A 63 -9.36 -14.73 -2.25
CA SER A 63 -10.37 -15.49 -1.49
C SER A 63 -10.50 -15.09 -0.02
N ASP A 64 -9.52 -14.32 0.49
CA ASP A 64 -9.40 -13.94 1.89
C ASP A 64 -10.00 -12.56 2.23
N ILE A 65 -10.34 -11.76 1.22
CA ILE A 65 -10.95 -10.43 1.37
C ILE A 65 -12.17 -10.33 0.45
N ASN A 66 -13.29 -9.89 1.01
CA ASN A 66 -14.52 -9.57 0.30
C ASN A 66 -15.18 -8.33 0.94
N GLU A 67 -16.34 -7.91 0.44
CA GLU A 67 -17.06 -6.71 0.89
C GLU A 67 -17.35 -6.76 2.40
N LYS A 68 -17.79 -7.91 2.93
CA LYS A 68 -18.05 -8.08 4.36
C LYS A 68 -16.79 -7.84 5.19
N VAL A 69 -15.66 -8.40 4.77
CA VAL A 69 -14.37 -8.23 5.45
C VAL A 69 -13.91 -6.77 5.39
N LEU A 70 -14.15 -6.07 4.27
CA LEU A 70 -13.86 -4.63 4.11
C LEU A 70 -14.71 -3.78 5.08
N HIS A 71 -16.03 -3.99 5.10
CA HIS A 71 -16.97 -3.26 5.98
C HIS A 71 -16.74 -3.52 7.46
N ASP A 72 -16.40 -4.75 7.85
CA ASP A 72 -16.30 -5.14 9.25
C ASP A 72 -14.87 -5.06 9.79
N GLU A 73 -14.04 -6.05 9.44
CA GLU A 73 -12.76 -6.31 10.08
C GLU A 73 -11.69 -5.29 9.69
N ILE A 74 -11.59 -4.99 8.40
CA ILE A 74 -10.62 -4.02 7.87
C ILE A 74 -10.99 -2.61 8.32
N SER A 75 -12.27 -2.23 8.24
CA SER A 75 -12.75 -0.94 8.76
C SER A 75 -12.40 -0.74 10.23
N THR A 76 -12.62 -1.76 11.05
CA THR A 76 -12.28 -1.73 12.49
C THR A 76 -10.79 -1.51 12.71
N LYS A 77 -9.92 -2.22 11.96
CA LYS A 77 -8.46 -2.12 12.10
C LYS A 77 -7.89 -0.80 11.57
N LEU A 78 -8.46 -0.27 10.48
CA LEU A 78 -8.08 1.01 9.90
C LEU A 78 -8.65 2.20 10.67
N GLY A 79 -9.62 1.99 11.57
CA GLY A 79 -10.30 3.06 12.29
C GLY A 79 -11.15 3.98 11.41
N SER A 80 -11.52 3.51 10.21
CA SER A 80 -12.34 4.24 9.25
C SER A 80 -13.29 3.29 8.54
N ALA A 81 -14.57 3.66 8.42
CA ALA A 81 -15.58 2.81 7.80
C ALA A 81 -15.44 2.80 6.27
N TYR A 82 -15.51 1.61 5.67
CA TYR A 82 -15.52 1.46 4.23
C TYR A 82 -16.78 2.11 3.62
N LEU A 83 -16.61 2.83 2.50
CA LEU A 83 -17.66 3.57 1.80
C LEU A 83 -18.38 4.65 2.63
N SER A 84 -17.81 5.07 3.77
CA SER A 84 -18.36 6.17 4.54
C SER A 84 -18.12 7.50 3.85
N GLU A 85 -19.13 8.38 3.87
CA GLU A 85 -18.98 9.76 3.43
C GLU A 85 -18.01 10.53 4.32
N THR A 86 -17.22 11.41 3.70
CA THR A 86 -16.23 12.26 4.37
C THR A 86 -16.16 13.62 3.68
N PRO A 87 -15.77 14.70 4.40
CA PRO A 87 -15.43 15.96 3.77
C PRO A 87 -14.35 15.79 2.69
N HIS A 88 -14.40 16.68 1.70
CA HIS A 88 -13.36 16.73 0.67
C HIS A 88 -12.02 17.10 1.25
N LEU A 89 -10.96 16.51 0.72
CA LEU A 89 -9.60 16.95 1.02
C LEU A 89 -9.35 18.33 0.41
N THR A 90 -8.92 19.27 1.26
CA THR A 90 -8.39 20.56 0.79
C THR A 90 -6.97 20.42 0.24
N SER A 91 -6.25 19.38 0.66
CA SER A 91 -4.92 19.02 0.20
C SER A 91 -4.70 17.51 0.37
N PRO A 92 -3.94 16.85 -0.52
CA PRO A 92 -3.52 15.46 -0.34
C PRO A 92 -2.84 15.23 1.01
N HIS A 93 -3.12 14.09 1.64
CA HIS A 93 -2.32 13.66 2.79
C HIS A 93 -0.91 13.31 2.32
N ALA A 94 0.11 13.86 3.00
CA ALA A 94 1.51 13.55 2.71
C ALA A 94 1.87 12.10 3.07
N THR A 95 1.23 11.58 4.12
CA THR A 95 1.37 10.20 4.58
C THR A 95 -0.02 9.64 4.88
N VAL A 96 -0.25 8.38 4.50
CA VAL A 96 -1.44 7.62 4.85
C VAL A 96 -1.00 6.36 5.58
N ASP A 97 -1.53 6.17 6.79
CA ASP A 97 -1.26 4.97 7.58
C ASP A 97 -2.16 3.82 7.11
N GLY A 98 -1.59 2.63 7.07
CA GLY A 98 -2.23 1.40 6.63
C GLY A 98 -1.91 0.23 7.54
N ILE A 99 -2.44 -0.94 7.19
CA ILE A 99 -2.30 -2.17 7.98
C ILE A 99 -1.80 -3.32 7.11
N LEU A 100 -1.25 -4.34 7.76
CA LEU A 100 -1.14 -5.68 7.22
C LEU A 100 -2.33 -6.49 7.73
N PHE A 101 -3.07 -7.12 6.83
CA PHE A 101 -4.28 -7.87 7.16
C PHE A 101 -4.19 -9.33 6.76
N GLY A 102 -4.80 -10.19 7.59
CA GLY A 102 -4.96 -11.61 7.31
C GLY A 102 -3.66 -12.41 7.33
N LYS A 103 -3.75 -13.70 6.99
CA LYS A 103 -2.59 -14.62 6.96
C LYS A 103 -1.61 -14.32 5.83
N HIS A 104 -2.08 -13.62 4.81
CA HIS A 104 -1.29 -13.24 3.64
C HIS A 104 -0.62 -11.86 3.80
N ASN A 105 -0.72 -11.22 4.96
CA ASN A 105 -0.13 -9.91 5.25
C ASN A 105 -0.48 -8.86 4.18
N ARG A 106 -1.73 -8.87 3.73
CA ARG A 106 -2.27 -7.98 2.69
C ARG A 106 -2.12 -6.53 3.13
N VAL A 107 -1.46 -5.70 2.35
CA VAL A 107 -1.25 -4.28 2.69
C VAL A 107 -2.48 -3.48 2.29
N LEU A 108 -3.15 -2.85 3.26
CA LEU A 108 -4.36 -2.04 3.01
C LEU A 108 -4.20 -0.60 3.46
N PHE A 109 -4.74 0.31 2.66
CA PHE A 109 -4.79 1.74 2.95
C PHE A 109 -6.21 2.30 2.85
N PRO A 110 -6.64 3.14 3.81
CA PRO A 110 -7.85 3.93 3.70
C PRO A 110 -7.55 5.22 2.95
N LEU A 111 -8.08 5.35 1.74
CA LEU A 111 -7.88 6.53 0.90
C LEU A 111 -9.20 7.25 0.68
N VAL A 112 -9.16 8.58 0.84
CA VAL A 112 -10.29 9.43 0.49
C VAL A 112 -10.37 9.56 -1.02
N VAL A 113 -11.54 9.28 -1.57
CA VAL A 113 -11.80 9.38 -3.00
C VAL A 113 -12.85 10.42 -3.33
N ARG A 114 -12.78 10.94 -4.56
CA ARG A 114 -13.80 11.84 -5.10
C ARG A 114 -14.01 11.56 -6.59
N PHE A 115 -15.23 11.23 -6.96
CA PHE A 115 -15.62 11.15 -8.36
C PHE A 115 -15.96 12.55 -8.91
N PRO A 116 -15.52 12.92 -10.12
CA PRO A 116 -15.90 14.19 -10.73
C PRO A 116 -17.42 14.28 -10.82
N ARG A 117 -17.99 15.41 -10.38
CA ARG A 117 -19.45 15.71 -10.31
C ARG A 117 -20.18 15.20 -9.05
N GLN A 118 -19.53 14.51 -8.13
CA GLN A 118 -20.13 14.24 -6.82
C GLN A 118 -19.87 15.36 -5.81
N SER A 119 -20.84 15.61 -4.95
CA SER A 119 -20.75 16.55 -3.82
C SER A 119 -20.13 15.94 -2.57
N HIS A 120 -19.88 14.63 -2.55
CA HIS A 120 -19.33 13.93 -1.39
C HIS A 120 -18.05 13.19 -1.77
N SER A 121 -17.17 13.06 -0.80
CA SER A 121 -16.02 12.15 -0.87
C SER A 121 -16.32 10.92 -0.03
N TYR A 122 -15.64 9.83 -0.34
CA TYR A 122 -15.82 8.56 0.36
C TYR A 122 -14.48 8.02 0.83
N VAL A 123 -14.46 7.30 1.94
CA VAL A 123 -13.30 6.49 2.34
C VAL A 123 -13.40 5.14 1.63
N ILE A 124 -12.38 4.82 0.83
CA ILE A 124 -12.24 3.52 0.15
C ILE A 124 -11.03 2.81 0.74
N HIS A 125 -11.18 1.54 1.08
CA HIS A 125 -10.05 0.70 1.49
C HIS A 125 -9.50 0.01 0.25
N PHE A 126 -8.24 0.28 -0.04
CA PHE A 126 -7.53 -0.31 -1.16
C PHE A 126 -6.54 -1.36 -0.65
N LEU A 127 -6.55 -2.53 -1.31
CA LEU A 127 -5.44 -3.45 -1.28
C LEU A 127 -4.33 -2.89 -2.18
N TYR A 128 -3.16 -2.62 -1.62
CA TYR A 128 -2.00 -2.24 -2.41
C TYR A 128 -1.37 -3.47 -3.04
N ASP A 129 -1.29 -3.48 -4.37
CA ASP A 129 -0.71 -4.58 -5.14
C ASP A 129 0.23 -4.02 -6.22
N SER A 130 1.54 -4.05 -5.94
CA SER A 130 2.56 -3.64 -6.90
C SER A 130 2.67 -4.58 -8.10
N GLY A 131 2.06 -5.77 -8.06
CA GLY A 131 1.94 -6.69 -9.19
C GLY A 131 0.75 -6.38 -10.10
N SER A 132 -0.20 -5.55 -9.65
CA SER A 132 -1.30 -5.07 -10.50
C SER A 132 -0.84 -3.92 -11.38
N PRO A 133 -0.90 -4.02 -12.72
CA PRO A 133 -0.49 -2.93 -13.59
C PRO A 133 -1.41 -1.70 -13.48
N PHE A 134 -2.68 -1.90 -13.11
CA PHE A 134 -3.68 -0.84 -13.03
C PHE A 134 -4.34 -0.75 -11.65
N THR A 135 -4.94 0.39 -11.37
CA THR A 135 -5.81 0.62 -10.21
C THR A 135 -7.25 0.27 -10.57
N TYR A 136 -7.93 -0.44 -9.66
CA TYR A 136 -9.30 -0.91 -9.82
C TYR A 136 -10.19 -0.53 -8.65
N LEU A 137 -11.47 -0.23 -8.93
CA LEU A 137 -12.51 -0.08 -7.91
C LEU A 137 -13.45 -1.27 -7.94
N SER A 138 -13.77 -1.85 -6.78
CA SER A 138 -14.71 -2.96 -6.68
C SER A 138 -16.06 -2.62 -7.31
N LYS A 139 -16.83 -3.66 -7.63
CA LYS A 139 -18.20 -3.52 -8.12
C LYS A 139 -19.05 -2.69 -7.14
N GLU A 140 -18.95 -2.95 -5.84
CA GLU A 140 -19.67 -2.19 -4.81
C GLU A 140 -19.27 -0.71 -4.78
N ALA A 141 -17.97 -0.40 -4.87
CA ALA A 141 -17.49 0.98 -4.93
C ALA A 141 -17.99 1.69 -6.20
N CYS A 142 -17.97 1.01 -7.34
CA CYS A 142 -18.52 1.54 -8.58
C CYS A 142 -20.04 1.80 -8.46
N ASP A 143 -20.80 0.84 -7.94
CA ASP A 143 -22.24 0.98 -7.73
C ASP A 143 -22.56 2.17 -6.81
N LYS A 144 -21.77 2.37 -5.75
CA LYS A 144 -21.88 3.52 -4.84
C LYS A 144 -21.56 4.86 -5.51
N LEU A 145 -20.56 4.92 -6.39
CA LEU A 145 -20.10 6.16 -7.02
C LEU A 145 -20.91 6.55 -8.27
N PHE A 146 -21.32 5.59 -9.08
CA PHE A 146 -22.06 5.85 -10.31
C PHE A 146 -23.58 5.81 -10.12
N GLY A 147 -24.06 5.07 -9.10
CA GLY A 147 -25.48 4.88 -8.82
C GLY A 147 -26.27 4.19 -9.94
N THR A 148 -25.64 3.86 -11.07
CA THR A 148 -26.25 3.32 -12.29
C THR A 148 -25.26 2.46 -13.06
N SER A 149 -25.80 1.47 -13.78
CA SER A 149 -25.09 0.65 -14.77
C SER A 149 -25.49 1.12 -16.19
N PRO A 150 -24.57 1.17 -17.17
CA PRO A 150 -23.20 0.63 -17.12
C PRO A 150 -22.16 1.62 -16.57
N VAL A 151 -21.20 1.08 -15.81
CA VAL A 151 -19.98 1.78 -15.40
C VAL A 151 -19.05 1.88 -16.63
N PRO A 152 -18.41 3.03 -16.90
CA PRO A 152 -17.42 3.15 -17.97
C PRO A 152 -16.25 2.17 -17.79
N ALA A 153 -15.70 1.67 -18.89
CA ALA A 153 -14.55 0.75 -18.87
C ALA A 153 -13.28 1.36 -18.24
N GLU A 154 -13.17 2.69 -18.25
CA GLU A 154 -12.14 3.47 -17.56
C GLU A 154 -12.76 4.82 -17.20
N PHE A 155 -12.36 5.40 -16.07
CA PHE A 155 -12.77 6.74 -15.68
C PHE A 155 -11.73 7.44 -14.81
N SER A 156 -11.73 8.78 -14.82
CA SER A 156 -10.89 9.58 -13.94
C SER A 156 -11.56 9.84 -12.60
N MET A 157 -10.79 9.77 -11.52
CA MET A 157 -11.21 10.23 -10.20
C MET A 157 -10.03 10.72 -9.37
N GLN A 158 -10.32 11.37 -8.25
CA GLN A 158 -9.30 11.71 -7.29
C GLN A 158 -9.17 10.62 -6.24
N ILE A 159 -7.94 10.17 -5.99
CA ILE A 159 -7.56 9.32 -4.87
C ILE A 159 -6.53 10.10 -4.05
N ASN A 160 -6.82 10.33 -2.76
CA ASN A 160 -6.05 11.21 -1.89
C ASN A 160 -5.78 12.59 -2.52
N GLY A 161 -6.80 13.16 -3.18
CA GLY A 161 -6.70 14.47 -3.84
C GLY A 161 -5.84 14.50 -5.12
N LYS A 162 -5.39 13.35 -5.62
CA LYS A 162 -4.64 13.23 -6.88
C LYS A 162 -5.48 12.56 -7.95
N GLU A 163 -5.57 13.18 -9.13
CA GLU A 163 -6.37 12.67 -10.24
C GLU A 163 -5.66 11.51 -10.95
N ILE A 164 -6.34 10.37 -11.08
CA ILE A 164 -5.85 9.18 -11.77
C ILE A 164 -6.99 8.49 -12.54
N LYS A 165 -6.61 7.74 -13.58
CA LYS A 165 -7.49 6.78 -14.26
C LYS A 165 -7.67 5.52 -13.42
N VAL A 166 -8.86 4.96 -13.48
CA VAL A 166 -9.25 3.78 -12.71
C VAL A 166 -10.18 2.94 -13.54
N ASN A 167 -10.15 1.63 -13.28
CA ASN A 167 -10.91 0.65 -14.04
C ASN A 167 -11.92 -0.05 -13.11
N PRO A 168 -13.13 -0.39 -13.59
CA PRO A 168 -13.93 -1.39 -12.92
C PRO A 168 -13.32 -2.79 -13.14
N PRO A 169 -13.55 -3.76 -12.23
CA PRO A 169 -13.22 -5.15 -12.47
C PRO A 169 -14.02 -5.67 -13.66
N ASN A 170 -13.45 -6.65 -14.37
CA ASN A 170 -14.23 -7.47 -15.27
C ASN A 170 -15.27 -8.27 -14.47
N ALA A 171 -16.47 -8.48 -15.03
CA ALA A 171 -17.57 -9.21 -14.40
C ALA A 171 -17.24 -10.68 -14.08
N SER A 172 -16.18 -11.24 -14.67
CA SER A 172 -15.69 -12.59 -14.37
C SER A 172 -14.41 -12.60 -13.53
N SER A 173 -13.95 -11.45 -13.03
CA SER A 173 -12.70 -11.37 -12.26
C SER A 173 -12.88 -11.94 -10.85
N HIS A 174 -11.82 -12.56 -10.33
CA HIS A 174 -11.78 -13.14 -8.99
C HIS A 174 -11.51 -12.12 -7.88
N PHE A 175 -11.48 -10.82 -8.22
CA PHE A 175 -11.26 -9.72 -7.29
C PHE A 175 -12.35 -8.65 -7.36
N GLU A 176 -13.50 -8.92 -8.00
CA GLU A 176 -14.57 -7.91 -8.22
C GLU A 176 -15.08 -7.23 -6.93
N HIS A 177 -14.87 -7.86 -5.78
CA HIS A 177 -15.25 -7.39 -4.45
C HIS A 177 -14.19 -6.52 -3.75
N VAL A 178 -13.02 -6.32 -4.36
CA VAL A 178 -11.86 -5.65 -3.73
C VAL A 178 -11.36 -4.49 -4.58
N ASN A 179 -11.05 -3.36 -3.94
CA ASN A 179 -10.40 -2.24 -4.62
C ASN A 179 -8.89 -2.48 -4.65
N LEU A 180 -8.27 -2.39 -5.82
CA LEU A 180 -6.83 -2.58 -5.99
C LEU A 180 -6.16 -1.24 -6.27
N LEU A 181 -5.09 -0.94 -5.55
CA LEU A 181 -4.21 0.17 -5.85
C LEU A 181 -2.95 -0.38 -6.53
N GLY A 182 -2.89 -0.16 -7.84
CA GLY A 182 -1.89 -0.75 -8.70
C GLY A 182 -0.57 0.02 -8.77
N ALA A 183 0.33 -0.55 -9.56
CA ALA A 183 1.63 0.02 -9.88
C ALA A 183 1.51 1.33 -10.68
N ASP A 184 0.46 1.52 -11.48
CA ASP A 184 0.15 2.77 -12.16
C ASP A 184 0.07 3.95 -11.18
N PHE A 185 -0.64 3.79 -10.06
CA PHE A 185 -0.76 4.80 -9.03
C PHE A 185 0.58 5.08 -8.37
N GLY A 186 1.32 4.02 -8.04
CA GLY A 186 2.63 4.13 -7.42
C GLY A 186 3.65 4.84 -8.31
N ALA A 187 3.71 4.49 -9.59
CA ALA A 187 4.59 5.09 -10.59
C ALA A 187 4.20 6.56 -10.85
N THR A 188 2.91 6.83 -11.08
CA THR A 188 2.40 8.17 -11.38
C THR A 188 2.70 9.16 -10.26
N PHE A 189 2.51 8.76 -9.00
CA PHE A 189 2.64 9.66 -7.86
C PHE A 189 3.92 9.47 -7.05
N ARG A 190 4.82 8.60 -7.52
CA ARG A 190 6.13 8.30 -6.91
C ARG A 190 6.01 7.99 -5.43
N ILE A 191 4.99 7.21 -5.06
CA ILE A 191 4.74 6.89 -3.66
C ILE A 191 5.82 5.94 -3.14
N MET A 192 6.09 6.01 -1.84
CA MET A 192 6.88 5.03 -1.12
C MET A 192 5.97 4.28 -0.14
N VAL A 193 5.85 2.97 -0.31
CA VAL A 193 5.16 2.10 0.63
C VAL A 193 6.18 1.46 1.57
N ILE A 194 6.03 1.70 2.86
CA ILE A 194 6.85 1.11 3.92
C ILE A 194 6.00 0.08 4.63
N ILE A 195 6.48 -1.16 4.67
CA ILE A 195 5.79 -2.29 5.30
C ILE A 195 6.58 -2.67 6.56
N ASN A 196 5.89 -2.72 7.69
CA ASN A 196 6.47 -3.17 8.95
C ASN A 196 5.72 -4.43 9.43
N TYR A 197 6.39 -5.58 9.29
CA TYR A 197 5.85 -6.88 9.68
C TYR A 197 5.87 -7.09 11.20
N ASP A 198 6.75 -6.43 11.95
CA ASP A 198 6.85 -6.60 13.41
C ASP A 198 5.61 -6.08 14.12
N ASN A 199 5.02 -4.99 13.61
CA ASN A 199 3.85 -4.35 14.19
C ASN A 199 2.58 -4.46 13.32
N ASN A 200 2.64 -5.18 12.20
CA ASN A 200 1.55 -5.31 11.23
C ASN A 200 1.00 -3.96 10.71
N THR A 201 1.88 -2.99 10.49
CA THR A 201 1.51 -1.68 9.94
C THR A 201 2.14 -1.42 8.58
N ALA A 202 1.51 -0.56 7.79
CA ALA A 202 2.08 -0.01 6.57
C ALA A 202 1.95 1.51 6.56
N SER A 203 2.77 2.18 5.75
CA SER A 203 2.70 3.62 5.55
C SER A 203 2.94 3.94 4.09
N MET A 204 2.04 4.71 3.49
CA MET A 204 2.17 5.24 2.14
C MET A 204 2.59 6.69 2.22
N ARG A 205 3.76 7.01 1.67
CA ARG A 205 4.31 8.36 1.66
C ARG A 205 4.30 8.91 0.26
N PHE A 206 3.78 10.11 0.12
CA PHE A 206 3.84 10.89 -1.10
C PHE A 206 5.07 11.78 -1.07
N PRO A 207 5.72 12.05 -2.22
CA PRO A 207 6.82 13.00 -2.27
C PRO A 207 6.33 14.36 -1.80
N SER A 208 7.13 15.03 -0.97
CA SER A 208 6.90 16.43 -0.64
C SER A 208 6.90 17.23 -1.93
N VAL A 209 5.91 18.10 -2.10
CA VAL A 209 5.96 19.14 -3.12
C VAL A 209 7.08 20.07 -2.67
N TYR A 210 8.32 19.81 -3.09
CA TYR A 210 9.38 20.80 -2.97
C TYR A 210 8.90 21.99 -3.79
N GLY A 211 8.78 23.14 -3.11
CA GLY A 211 8.53 24.40 -3.78
C GLY A 211 9.59 24.56 -4.86
N SER A 212 9.14 24.82 -6.09
CA SER A 212 9.97 25.45 -7.10
C SER A 212 10.42 26.81 -6.53
N GLU A 213 11.66 26.87 -6.04
CA GLU A 213 12.43 28.12 -5.98
C GLU A 213 12.91 28.50 -7.38
#